data_AF-A0A117LTZ2-F1
#
_entry.id   AF-A0A117LTZ2-F1
#
_cell.length_a   1.000
_cell.length_b   1.000
_cell.length_c   1.000
_cell.angle_alpha   90.00
_cell.angle_beta   90.00
_cell.angle_gamma   90.00
#
_symmetry.space_group_name_H-M   'P 1'
#
loop_
_entity.id
_entity.type
_entity.pdbx_description
1 polymer ?
#
loop_
_entity_poly.entity_id
_entity_poly.type
_entity_poly.pdbx_seq_one_letter_code
_entity_poly.pdbx_strand_id
1 'polypeptide(L)'
;MNVHKKFSKLVIGITTLMLFPLGIFAFSYYSVESQEFDTTLSDKTDTIYTNPTKIYITQVTTESEELSRDPATWVKAMYYYSITRLYLSDIPYTYLLDESGLIYQGTEGGVGANPQLKEVDGAVIIGYLSNNTSLTNRASDSLYEMVEDISSNWGISSLSIVDLLINQQEGQLSTISARESSGDFANSVREALVDWKGYEEENLEYKARIEEIEYEEEIPIGERLKVRIKMRNMNDFIWFTDKDPIYVSVKDGEESEFAINQEWDSFTKPVNISDKNILPGETVEVEFNLEARVFLGEASESFEILKFENEPFENSDFEVKFNITRGDKQLVEVDSVRYGFVNIRECRWYSCEILDSADNGAIFILEGEEAGWSRIRFGVDQFGWVNSAYLKKI
;
A
#
# COMPACT_ATOMS: atom_id res chain seq x y z
N MET A 1 59.32 0.53 -45.75
CA MET A 1 58.29 -0.05 -46.64
C MET A 1 57.46 -1.00 -45.79
N ASN A 2 56.32 -0.54 -45.28
CA ASN A 2 54.98 -0.63 -45.89
C ASN A 2 54.35 -2.01 -45.68
N VAL A 3 53.10 -2.23 -45.28
CA VAL A 3 51.96 -1.44 -44.75
C VAL A 3 50.96 -2.50 -44.26
N HIS A 4 50.18 -2.17 -43.23
CA HIS A 4 48.96 -2.83 -42.73
C HIS A 4 48.07 -3.60 -43.72
N LYS A 5 47.45 -4.68 -43.20
CA LYS A 5 46.03 -5.12 -43.37
C LYS A 5 45.86 -6.42 -42.56
N LYS A 6 44.77 -6.73 -41.84
CA LYS A 6 43.51 -6.07 -41.53
C LYS A 6 42.86 -6.83 -40.37
N PHE A 7 42.14 -6.09 -39.55
CA PHE A 7 41.19 -6.52 -38.52
C PHE A 7 40.18 -7.58 -38.99
N SER A 8 39.89 -8.55 -38.14
CA SER A 8 38.57 -9.20 -37.99
C SER A 8 38.61 -10.13 -36.77
N LYS A 9 38.71 -9.58 -35.56
CA LYS A 9 38.33 -10.31 -34.34
C LYS A 9 36.81 -10.26 -34.26
N LEU A 10 36.17 -11.32 -34.72
CA LEU A 10 34.76 -11.58 -34.50
C LEU A 10 34.64 -12.10 -33.05
N VAL A 11 34.44 -11.19 -32.09
CA VAL A 11 34.01 -11.57 -30.74
C VAL A 11 32.50 -11.69 -30.82
N ILE A 12 32.01 -12.92 -30.99
CA ILE A 12 30.61 -13.24 -30.78
C ILE A 12 30.42 -13.22 -29.26
N GLY A 13 29.97 -12.08 -28.74
CA GLY A 13 29.43 -12.00 -27.39
C GLY A 13 28.13 -12.79 -27.38
N ILE A 14 28.17 -14.01 -26.86
CA ILE A 14 26.96 -14.75 -26.48
C ILE A 14 26.43 -14.04 -25.24
N THR A 15 25.54 -13.08 -25.43
CA THR A 15 24.70 -12.54 -24.37
C THR A 15 23.67 -13.64 -24.07
N THR A 16 24.01 -14.52 -23.14
CA THR A 16 23.05 -15.44 -22.54
C THR A 16 22.04 -14.59 -21.79
N LEU A 17 20.94 -14.25 -22.45
CA LEU A 17 19.76 -13.69 -21.83
C LEU A 17 19.27 -14.77 -20.85
N MET A 18 19.65 -14.67 -19.57
CA MET A 18 18.99 -15.42 -18.51
C MET A 18 17.57 -14.86 -18.42
N LEU A 19 16.69 -15.36 -19.28
CA LEU A 19 15.26 -15.36 -19.06
C LEU A 19 15.05 -16.29 -17.87
N PHE A 20 15.17 -15.75 -16.66
CA PHE A 20 14.51 -16.36 -15.52
C PHE A 20 13.03 -16.42 -15.91
N PRO A 21 12.39 -17.61 -15.92
CA PRO A 21 10.95 -17.66 -16.01
C PRO A 21 10.43 -16.94 -14.77
N LEU A 22 9.98 -15.70 -14.94
CA LEU A 22 9.05 -15.10 -14.01
C LEU A 22 7.79 -15.97 -14.13
N GLY A 23 7.68 -16.95 -13.23
CA GLY A 23 6.48 -17.76 -13.11
C GLY A 23 5.38 -16.84 -12.64
N ILE A 24 4.54 -16.37 -13.56
CA ILE A 24 3.27 -15.75 -13.21
C ILE A 24 2.37 -16.92 -12.81
N PHE A 25 2.41 -17.28 -11.53
CA PHE A 25 1.58 -18.35 -10.95
C PHE A 25 0.20 -17.80 -10.57
N ALA A 26 -0.53 -17.23 -11.52
CA ALA A 26 -1.92 -16.85 -11.25
C ALA A 26 -2.81 -18.07 -11.51
N PHE A 27 -3.37 -18.67 -10.46
CA PHE A 27 -4.34 -19.75 -10.64
C PHE A 27 -5.64 -19.21 -11.24
N SER A 28 -6.30 -20.02 -12.08
CA SER A 28 -7.58 -19.66 -12.69
C SER A 28 -8.75 -20.09 -11.81
N TYR A 29 -9.77 -19.25 -11.69
CA TYR A 29 -11.00 -19.58 -10.95
C TYR A 29 -12.25 -19.05 -11.65
N TYR A 30 -13.40 -19.64 -11.33
CA TYR A 30 -14.71 -19.11 -11.69
C TYR A 30 -15.10 -18.02 -10.69
N SER A 31 -15.16 -16.77 -11.13
CA SER A 31 -15.58 -15.63 -10.29
C SER A 31 -17.07 -15.72 -9.91
N VAL A 32 -17.48 -14.97 -8.88
CA VAL A 32 -18.90 -14.82 -8.49
C VAL A 32 -19.77 -14.42 -9.68
N GLU A 33 -19.28 -13.49 -10.52
CA GLU A 33 -19.97 -13.05 -11.73
C GLU A 33 -20.14 -14.19 -12.74
N SER A 34 -19.07 -14.95 -13.02
CA SER A 34 -19.12 -16.08 -13.95
C SER A 34 -20.00 -17.24 -13.48
N GLN A 35 -20.22 -17.32 -12.17
CA GLN A 35 -21.09 -18.32 -11.55
C GLN A 35 -22.56 -17.91 -11.55
N GLU A 36 -22.91 -16.66 -11.90
CA GLU A 36 -24.29 -16.17 -11.98
C GLU A 36 -25.07 -16.30 -10.65
N PHE A 37 -24.46 -15.95 -9.51
CA PHE A 37 -25.20 -15.86 -8.24
C PHE A 37 -26.18 -14.69 -8.23
N ASP A 38 -27.33 -14.87 -7.59
CA ASP A 38 -28.23 -13.76 -7.28
C ASP A 38 -27.71 -12.98 -6.07
N THR A 39 -26.80 -12.03 -6.34
CA THR A 39 -26.14 -11.21 -5.34
C THR A 39 -27.06 -10.25 -4.59
N THR A 40 -28.35 -10.19 -4.94
CA THR A 40 -29.35 -9.40 -4.20
C THR A 40 -29.78 -10.08 -2.89
N LEU A 41 -29.46 -11.37 -2.72
CA LEU A 41 -29.79 -12.13 -1.51
C LEU A 41 -28.78 -11.97 -0.38
N SER A 42 -27.53 -11.67 -0.72
CA SER A 42 -26.44 -11.49 0.25
C SER A 42 -26.51 -10.12 0.92
N ASP A 43 -26.36 -10.07 2.26
CA ASP A 43 -26.27 -8.82 3.01
C ASP A 43 -24.80 -8.40 3.17
N LYS A 44 -24.38 -7.40 2.41
CA LYS A 44 -22.99 -6.94 2.33
C LYS A 44 -22.73 -5.63 3.06
N THR A 45 -23.72 -5.13 3.78
CA THR A 45 -23.68 -3.77 4.34
C THR A 45 -22.58 -3.61 5.38
N ASP A 46 -22.23 -4.71 6.06
CA ASP A 46 -21.26 -4.76 7.16
C ASP A 46 -20.13 -5.78 6.90
N THR A 47 -19.73 -6.00 5.64
CA THR A 47 -18.57 -6.87 5.35
C THR A 47 -17.33 -6.33 6.04
N ILE A 48 -16.77 -7.15 6.94
CA ILE A 48 -15.53 -6.82 7.65
C ILE A 48 -14.35 -7.26 6.80
N TYR A 49 -13.42 -6.34 6.55
CA TYR A 49 -12.19 -6.62 5.82
C TYR A 49 -11.01 -6.65 6.78
N THR A 50 -10.14 -7.64 6.64
CA THR A 50 -8.96 -7.85 7.48
C THR A 50 -7.80 -8.33 6.63
N ASN A 51 -6.59 -7.91 6.97
CA ASN A 51 -5.39 -8.38 6.31
C ASN A 51 -5.27 -9.90 6.45
N PRO A 52 -5.07 -10.67 5.36
CA PRO A 52 -4.92 -12.11 5.43
C PRO A 52 -3.68 -12.53 6.24
N THR A 53 -3.83 -13.46 7.17
CA THR A 53 -2.71 -13.93 8.01
C THR A 53 -2.55 -15.45 8.00
N LYS A 54 -3.58 -16.18 7.55
CA LYS A 54 -3.58 -17.65 7.54
C LYS A 54 -4.52 -18.22 6.48
N ILE A 55 -4.30 -19.48 6.15
CA ILE A 55 -5.19 -20.25 5.27
C ILE A 55 -5.86 -21.36 6.07
N TYR A 56 -7.18 -21.46 5.94
CA TYR A 56 -7.98 -22.56 6.45
C TYR A 56 -8.40 -23.47 5.30
N ILE A 57 -8.13 -24.77 5.45
CA ILE A 57 -8.57 -25.79 4.50
C ILE A 57 -9.58 -26.68 5.20
N THR A 58 -10.73 -26.90 4.57
CA THR A 58 -11.79 -27.75 5.13
C THR A 58 -12.42 -28.63 4.06
N GLN A 59 -12.98 -29.76 4.47
CA GLN A 59 -13.71 -30.65 3.57
C GLN A 59 -15.20 -30.31 3.61
N VAL A 60 -15.80 -30.21 2.42
CA VAL A 60 -17.23 -30.01 2.23
C VAL A 60 -17.81 -31.30 1.67
N THR A 61 -18.73 -31.91 2.41
CA THR A 61 -19.38 -33.17 2.04
C THR A 61 -20.87 -32.95 1.76
N THR A 62 -21.49 -33.85 1.02
CA THR A 62 -22.91 -33.80 0.67
C THR A 62 -23.50 -35.20 0.61
N GLU A 63 -24.72 -35.37 1.12
CA GLU A 63 -25.48 -36.62 0.97
C GLU A 63 -26.15 -36.72 -0.42
N SER A 64 -26.18 -35.63 -1.20
CA SER A 64 -26.78 -35.61 -2.52
C SER A 64 -25.82 -36.12 -3.59
N GLU A 65 -26.15 -37.28 -4.20
CA GLU A 65 -25.41 -37.80 -5.34
C GLU A 65 -25.38 -36.82 -6.52
N GLU A 66 -26.47 -36.07 -6.73
CA GLU A 66 -26.57 -35.07 -7.81
C GLU A 66 -25.53 -33.96 -7.62
N LEU A 67 -25.45 -33.39 -6.41
CA LEU A 67 -24.48 -32.34 -6.10
C LEU A 67 -23.04 -32.86 -6.17
N SER A 68 -22.80 -34.10 -5.72
CA SER A 68 -21.46 -34.71 -5.80
C SER A 68 -20.95 -34.91 -7.24
N ARG A 69 -21.86 -35.00 -8.22
CA ARG A 69 -21.52 -35.18 -9.64
C ARG A 69 -21.47 -33.88 -10.42
N ASP A 70 -22.00 -32.80 -9.87
CA ASP A 70 -22.03 -31.47 -10.48
C ASP A 70 -21.57 -30.41 -9.46
N PRO A 71 -20.25 -30.21 -9.33
CA PRO A 71 -19.68 -29.25 -8.38
C PRO A 71 -20.16 -27.81 -8.60
N ALA A 72 -20.40 -27.38 -9.84
CA ALA A 72 -20.90 -26.03 -10.11
C ALA A 72 -22.31 -25.83 -9.51
N THR A 73 -23.18 -26.83 -9.67
CA THR A 73 -24.49 -26.83 -9.01
C THR A 73 -24.36 -26.96 -7.49
N TRP A 74 -23.38 -27.70 -6.99
CA TRP A 74 -23.10 -27.79 -5.56
C TRP A 74 -22.71 -26.44 -4.95
N VAL A 75 -21.81 -25.69 -5.59
CA VAL A 75 -21.44 -24.35 -5.14
C VAL A 75 -22.66 -23.43 -5.11
N LYS A 76 -23.48 -23.42 -6.18
CA LYS A 76 -24.74 -22.64 -6.21
C LYS A 76 -25.68 -23.05 -5.08
N ALA A 77 -25.90 -24.34 -4.87
CA ALA A 77 -26.76 -24.84 -3.81
C ALA A 77 -26.24 -24.39 -2.43
N MET A 78 -24.93 -24.43 -2.22
CA MET A 78 -24.30 -24.00 -0.99
C MET A 78 -24.44 -22.49 -0.76
N TYR A 79 -24.29 -21.66 -1.78
CA TYR A 79 -24.56 -20.21 -1.71
C TYR A 79 -25.98 -19.94 -1.20
N TYR A 80 -27.00 -20.48 -1.88
CA TYR A 80 -28.39 -20.26 -1.49
C TYR A 80 -28.73 -20.87 -0.13
N TYR A 81 -28.17 -22.03 0.20
CA TYR A 81 -28.39 -22.67 1.49
C TYR A 81 -27.76 -21.88 2.65
N SER A 82 -26.54 -21.36 2.45
CA SER A 82 -25.83 -20.52 3.42
C SER A 82 -26.65 -19.30 3.81
N ILE A 83 -27.20 -18.60 2.82
CA ILE A 83 -27.99 -17.39 3.05
C ILE A 83 -29.38 -17.73 3.60
N THR A 84 -30.12 -18.61 2.93
CA THR A 84 -31.57 -18.80 3.22
C THR A 84 -31.87 -19.76 4.37
N ARG A 85 -30.95 -20.67 4.69
CA ARG A 85 -31.14 -21.70 5.74
C ARG A 85 -30.20 -21.51 6.91
N LEU A 86 -28.96 -21.13 6.62
CA LEU A 86 -27.97 -20.93 7.67
C LEU A 86 -27.94 -19.49 8.18
N TYR A 87 -28.65 -18.54 7.55
CA TYR A 87 -28.66 -17.13 7.93
C TYR A 87 -27.25 -16.50 7.95
N LEU A 88 -26.38 -16.93 7.05
CA LEU A 88 -25.10 -16.27 6.79
C LEU A 88 -25.32 -15.10 5.83
N SER A 89 -24.45 -14.08 5.87
CA SER A 89 -24.55 -12.98 4.90
C SER A 89 -24.16 -13.38 3.47
N ASP A 90 -23.34 -14.42 3.34
CA ASP A 90 -22.82 -14.95 2.08
C ASP A 90 -22.36 -16.42 2.27
N ILE A 91 -21.85 -17.04 1.21
CA ILE A 91 -21.16 -18.33 1.27
C ILE A 91 -19.88 -18.21 2.13
N PRO A 92 -19.60 -19.15 3.05
CA PRO A 92 -18.52 -18.98 4.04
C PRO A 92 -17.16 -19.51 3.59
N TYR A 93 -16.82 -19.29 2.33
CA TYR A 93 -15.60 -19.80 1.72
C TYR A 93 -15.02 -18.71 0.83
N THR A 94 -13.74 -18.39 0.97
CA THR A 94 -13.08 -17.51 0.01
C THR A 94 -12.97 -18.22 -1.35
N TYR A 95 -12.56 -19.48 -1.33
CA TYR A 95 -12.48 -20.34 -2.51
C TYR A 95 -13.03 -21.74 -2.24
N LEU A 96 -13.48 -22.39 -3.30
CA LEU A 96 -13.92 -23.77 -3.32
C LEU A 96 -13.17 -24.52 -4.41
N LEU A 97 -12.73 -25.74 -4.11
CA LEU A 97 -11.97 -26.60 -5.00
C LEU A 97 -12.70 -27.93 -5.15
N ASP A 98 -12.91 -28.39 -6.38
CA ASP A 98 -13.51 -29.70 -6.64
C ASP A 98 -12.49 -30.82 -6.92
N GLU A 99 -12.97 -32.06 -6.97
CA GLU A 99 -12.16 -33.26 -7.27
C GLU A 99 -11.47 -33.22 -8.64
N SER A 100 -11.91 -32.36 -9.55
CA SER A 100 -11.35 -32.22 -10.89
C SER A 100 -10.22 -31.18 -10.97
N GLY A 101 -10.02 -30.40 -9.91
CA GLY A 101 -9.04 -29.31 -9.84
C GLY A 101 -9.61 -27.95 -10.24
N LEU A 102 -10.93 -27.80 -10.39
CA LEU A 102 -11.54 -26.51 -10.69
C LEU A 102 -11.74 -25.70 -9.41
N ILE A 103 -11.44 -24.40 -9.50
CA ILE A 103 -11.52 -23.46 -8.41
C ILE A 103 -12.69 -22.50 -8.65
N TYR A 104 -13.49 -22.26 -7.62
CA TYR A 104 -14.64 -21.37 -7.63
C TYR A 104 -14.46 -20.32 -6.53
N GLN A 105 -14.64 -19.05 -6.87
CA GLN A 105 -14.68 -17.98 -5.87
C GLN A 105 -15.98 -18.12 -5.06
N GLY A 106 -15.87 -18.07 -3.74
CA GLY A 106 -17.05 -18.07 -2.87
C GLY A 106 -17.45 -16.64 -2.51
N THR A 107 -17.04 -16.17 -1.33
CA THR A 107 -17.41 -14.88 -0.76
C THR A 107 -17.03 -13.73 -1.68
N GLU A 108 -17.98 -12.83 -1.91
CA GLU A 108 -17.73 -11.62 -2.67
C GLU A 108 -16.79 -10.66 -1.91
N GLY A 109 -15.88 -10.00 -2.62
CA GLY A 109 -14.77 -9.24 -2.02
C GLY A 109 -13.48 -10.04 -1.90
N GLY A 110 -13.52 -11.36 -2.12
CA GLY A 110 -12.34 -12.19 -2.31
C GLY A 110 -11.44 -12.28 -1.07
N VAL A 111 -10.13 -12.28 -1.29
CA VAL A 111 -9.15 -12.39 -0.21
C VAL A 111 -9.20 -11.16 0.70
N GLY A 112 -9.29 -11.40 2.01
CA GLY A 112 -9.39 -10.37 3.03
C GLY A 112 -10.83 -9.98 3.42
N ALA A 113 -11.84 -10.39 2.65
CA ALA A 113 -13.24 -10.33 3.09
C ALA A 113 -13.51 -11.42 4.14
N ASN A 114 -14.00 -11.05 5.33
CA ASN A 114 -14.28 -12.02 6.38
C ASN A 114 -15.50 -12.90 6.01
N PRO A 115 -15.34 -14.24 5.89
CA PRO A 115 -16.43 -15.17 5.59
C PRO A 115 -17.27 -15.50 6.84
N GLN A 116 -17.68 -14.45 7.56
CA GLN A 116 -18.38 -14.49 8.86
C GLN A 116 -17.68 -15.28 9.98
N LEU A 117 -16.34 -15.30 10.00
CA LEU A 117 -15.62 -15.85 11.14
C LEU A 117 -15.86 -14.98 12.38
N LYS A 118 -16.17 -15.65 13.49
CA LYS A 118 -16.44 -15.00 14.78
C LYS A 118 -15.21 -14.27 15.34
N GLU A 119 -14.02 -14.84 15.13
CA GLU A 119 -12.76 -14.33 15.69
C GLU A 119 -12.05 -13.33 14.77
N VAL A 120 -12.57 -13.10 13.55
CA VAL A 120 -12.03 -12.18 12.52
C VAL A 120 -10.50 -12.19 12.48
N ASP A 121 -9.92 -13.34 12.14
CA ASP A 121 -8.49 -13.60 12.32
C ASP A 121 -7.70 -13.59 10.99
N GLY A 122 -8.26 -12.98 9.94
CA GLY A 122 -7.59 -12.89 8.64
C GLY A 122 -7.47 -14.21 7.90
N ALA A 123 -8.35 -15.18 8.15
CA ALA A 123 -8.29 -16.47 7.46
C ALA A 123 -8.88 -16.43 6.05
N VAL A 124 -8.12 -16.93 5.09
CA VAL A 124 -8.61 -17.30 3.76
C VAL A 124 -9.12 -18.74 3.83
N ILE A 125 -10.42 -18.95 3.58
CA ILE A 125 -11.04 -20.27 3.72
C ILE A 125 -11.18 -20.95 2.35
N ILE A 126 -10.56 -22.12 2.23
CA ILE A 126 -10.63 -23.00 1.07
C ILE A 126 -11.46 -24.24 1.44
N GLY A 127 -12.58 -24.46 0.74
CA GLY A 127 -13.40 -25.66 0.90
C GLY A 127 -13.15 -26.68 -0.23
N TYR A 128 -12.80 -27.92 0.12
CA TYR A 128 -12.69 -29.02 -0.84
C TYR A 128 -14.02 -29.77 -0.98
N LEU A 129 -14.64 -29.68 -2.15
CA LEU A 129 -15.93 -30.29 -2.49
C LEU A 129 -15.73 -31.79 -2.82
N SER A 130 -15.78 -32.64 -1.80
CA SER A 130 -15.67 -34.09 -2.00
C SER A 130 -16.19 -34.88 -0.81
N ASN A 131 -16.87 -35.99 -1.11
CA ASN A 131 -17.20 -37.01 -0.11
C ASN A 131 -16.04 -37.97 0.18
N ASN A 132 -14.98 -37.95 -0.63
CA ASN A 132 -13.76 -38.71 -0.42
C ASN A 132 -12.79 -37.92 0.46
N THR A 133 -12.23 -38.59 1.46
CA THR A 133 -11.22 -38.00 2.32
C THR A 133 -9.88 -37.81 1.63
N SER A 134 -9.62 -38.46 0.49
CA SER A 134 -8.38 -38.27 -0.26
C SER A 134 -8.55 -37.26 -1.40
N LEU A 135 -7.59 -36.33 -1.53
CA LEU A 135 -7.46 -35.46 -2.68
C LEU A 135 -7.11 -36.28 -3.92
N THR A 136 -7.71 -35.93 -5.06
CA THR A 136 -7.22 -36.42 -6.35
C THR A 136 -5.90 -35.74 -6.69
N ASN A 137 -5.10 -36.31 -7.60
CA ASN A 137 -3.86 -35.66 -8.04
C ASN A 137 -4.12 -34.26 -8.61
N ARG A 138 -5.20 -34.09 -9.39
CA ARG A 138 -5.55 -32.77 -9.95
C ARG A 138 -5.94 -31.77 -8.86
N ALA A 139 -6.77 -32.18 -7.91
CA ALA A 139 -7.12 -31.33 -6.77
C ALA A 139 -5.89 -31.00 -5.92
N SER A 140 -4.97 -31.95 -5.72
CA SER A 140 -3.70 -31.72 -5.02
C SER A 140 -2.86 -30.66 -5.71
N ASP A 141 -2.66 -30.77 -7.03
CA ASP A 141 -1.87 -29.82 -7.81
C ASP A 141 -2.51 -28.42 -7.77
N SER A 142 -3.83 -28.33 -7.99
CA SER A 142 -4.56 -27.05 -7.96
C SER A 142 -4.62 -26.44 -6.56
N LEU A 143 -4.73 -27.26 -5.51
CA LEU A 143 -4.67 -26.79 -4.12
C LEU A 143 -3.29 -26.20 -3.83
N TYR A 144 -2.22 -26.88 -4.24
CA TYR A 144 -0.86 -26.40 -4.06
C TYR A 144 -0.66 -25.06 -4.76
N GLU A 145 -1.03 -24.96 -6.05
CA GLU A 145 -0.89 -23.71 -6.82
C GLU A 145 -1.67 -22.56 -6.18
N MET A 146 -2.92 -22.81 -5.76
CA MET A 146 -3.76 -21.80 -5.09
C MET A 146 -3.17 -21.37 -3.74
N VAL A 147 -2.73 -22.30 -2.91
CA VAL A 147 -2.12 -21.99 -1.61
C VAL A 147 -0.82 -21.22 -1.79
N GLU A 148 0.01 -21.63 -2.75
CA GLU A 148 1.29 -20.96 -3.07
C GLU A 148 1.07 -19.52 -3.53
N ASP A 149 0.17 -19.30 -4.49
CA ASP A 149 -0.13 -17.96 -5.01
C ASP A 149 -0.74 -17.05 -3.94
N ILE A 150 -1.75 -17.52 -3.20
CA ILE A 150 -2.34 -16.75 -2.10
C ILE A 150 -1.28 -16.42 -1.04
N SER A 151 -0.43 -17.38 -0.70
CA SER A 151 0.61 -17.17 0.31
C SER A 151 1.67 -16.18 -0.15
N SER A 152 2.14 -16.31 -1.39
CA SER A 152 3.13 -15.39 -1.98
C SER A 152 2.58 -13.98 -2.09
N ASN A 153 1.35 -13.82 -2.55
CA ASN A 153 0.74 -12.52 -2.73
C ASN A 153 0.54 -11.83 -1.37
N TRP A 154 0.04 -12.54 -0.36
CA TRP A 154 -0.36 -11.93 0.91
C TRP A 154 0.62 -12.11 2.07
N GLY A 155 1.78 -12.73 1.85
CA GLY A 155 2.76 -12.98 2.91
C GLY A 155 2.22 -13.89 4.01
N ILE A 156 1.59 -15.01 3.63
CA ILE A 156 1.02 -15.97 4.57
C ILE A 156 1.95 -17.16 4.79
N SER A 157 2.33 -17.39 6.05
CA SER A 157 3.12 -18.57 6.46
C SER A 157 2.36 -19.56 7.36
N SER A 158 1.10 -19.26 7.68
CA SER A 158 0.26 -20.10 8.55
C SER A 158 -0.85 -20.79 7.77
N LEU A 159 -0.98 -22.11 7.98
CA LEU A 159 -2.03 -22.93 7.41
C LEU A 159 -2.59 -23.89 8.45
N SER A 160 -3.90 -24.10 8.43
CA SER A 160 -4.57 -25.08 9.30
C SER A 160 -5.65 -25.84 8.56
N ILE A 161 -5.76 -27.14 8.80
CA ILE A 161 -6.90 -27.93 8.35
C ILE A 161 -7.95 -27.89 9.45
N VAL A 162 -9.17 -27.47 9.13
CA VAL A 162 -10.20 -27.16 10.13
C VAL A 162 -11.55 -27.76 9.78
N ASP A 163 -12.35 -28.01 10.82
CA ASP A 163 -13.79 -28.18 10.73
C ASP A 163 -14.44 -26.81 10.97
N LEU A 164 -15.40 -26.43 10.14
CA LEU A 164 -16.19 -25.21 10.34
C LEU A 164 -17.46 -25.53 11.14
N LEU A 165 -17.71 -24.74 12.19
CA LEU A 165 -18.86 -24.85 13.07
C LEU A 165 -19.73 -23.60 12.93
N ILE A 166 -21.00 -23.79 12.60
CA ILE A 166 -21.96 -22.69 12.46
C ILE A 166 -22.58 -22.40 13.83
N ASN A 167 -22.47 -21.16 14.27
CA ASN A 167 -23.08 -20.64 15.48
C ASN A 167 -24.30 -19.80 15.09
N GLN A 168 -25.50 -20.32 15.37
CA GLN A 168 -26.76 -19.63 15.08
C GLN A 168 -27.33 -19.01 16.36
N GLN A 169 -27.83 -17.78 16.25
CA GLN A 169 -28.58 -17.10 17.31
C GLN A 169 -29.88 -16.52 16.73
N GLU A 170 -30.97 -16.60 17.48
CA GLU A 170 -32.27 -16.13 17.01
C GLU A 170 -32.25 -14.62 16.76
N GLY A 171 -32.68 -14.20 15.57
CA GLY A 171 -32.76 -12.78 15.19
C GLY A 171 -31.43 -12.13 14.81
N GLN A 172 -30.35 -12.91 14.63
CA GLN A 172 -29.04 -12.41 14.20
C GLN A 172 -28.49 -13.24 13.03
N LEU A 173 -27.55 -12.67 12.29
CA LEU A 173 -26.75 -13.43 11.32
C LEU A 173 -25.92 -14.48 12.04
N SER A 174 -25.77 -15.64 11.40
CA SER A 174 -24.93 -16.71 11.89
C SER A 174 -23.45 -16.35 11.75
N THR A 175 -22.62 -16.97 12.59
CA THR A 175 -21.16 -16.81 12.57
C THR A 175 -20.48 -18.18 12.52
N ILE A 176 -19.23 -18.20 12.12
CA ILE A 176 -18.45 -19.42 11.95
C ILE A 176 -17.29 -19.45 12.92
N SER A 177 -17.08 -20.61 13.52
CA SER A 177 -15.89 -20.91 14.31
C SER A 177 -15.14 -22.06 13.65
N ALA A 178 -13.82 -21.93 13.57
CA ALA A 178 -12.95 -22.99 13.08
C ALA A 178 -12.42 -23.81 14.26
N ARG A 179 -12.32 -25.12 14.06
CA ARG A 179 -11.63 -26.02 14.99
C ARG A 179 -10.67 -26.89 14.21
N GLU A 180 -9.45 -27.07 14.70
CA GLU A 180 -8.48 -27.94 14.06
C GLU A 180 -9.05 -29.34 13.80
N SER A 181 -8.87 -29.83 12.58
CA SER A 181 -9.35 -31.12 12.11
C SER A 181 -8.23 -32.14 12.03
N SER A 182 -8.58 -33.40 12.18
CA SER A 182 -7.65 -34.53 12.12
C SER A 182 -8.29 -35.70 11.39
N GLY A 183 -7.47 -36.63 10.90
CA GLY A 183 -7.92 -37.81 10.16
C GLY A 183 -7.42 -37.83 8.72
N ASP A 184 -8.05 -38.67 7.89
CA ASP A 184 -7.55 -39.02 6.57
C ASP A 184 -7.52 -37.82 5.61
N PHE A 185 -8.52 -36.93 5.67
CA PHE A 185 -8.53 -35.70 4.88
C PHE A 185 -7.39 -34.76 5.26
N ALA A 186 -7.21 -34.52 6.56
CA ALA A 186 -6.11 -33.69 7.03
C ALA A 186 -4.74 -34.26 6.63
N ASN A 187 -4.59 -35.59 6.63
CA ASN A 187 -3.36 -36.24 6.16
C ASN A 187 -3.16 -36.05 4.65
N SER A 188 -4.21 -36.23 3.85
CA SER A 188 -4.15 -36.03 2.40
C SER A 188 -3.76 -34.59 2.03
N VAL A 189 -4.30 -33.59 2.74
CA VAL A 189 -3.92 -32.17 2.54
C VAL A 189 -2.46 -31.93 2.91
N ARG A 190 -1.98 -32.49 4.04
CA ARG A 190 -0.58 -32.36 4.45
C ARG A 190 0.38 -33.01 3.44
N GLU A 191 -0.02 -34.13 2.83
CA GLU A 191 0.76 -34.76 1.77
C GLU A 191 0.81 -33.89 0.51
N ALA A 192 -0.32 -33.30 0.11
CA ALA A 192 -0.41 -32.39 -1.02
C ALA A 192 0.46 -31.13 -0.85
N LEU A 193 0.60 -30.64 0.39
CA LEU A 193 1.30 -29.41 0.73
C LEU A 193 2.64 -29.67 1.46
N VAL A 194 3.23 -30.87 1.32
CA VAL A 194 4.42 -31.27 2.08
C VAL A 194 5.63 -30.36 1.82
N ASP A 195 5.74 -29.81 0.62
CA ASP A 195 6.83 -28.95 0.18
C ASP A 195 6.53 -27.45 0.37
N TRP A 196 5.31 -27.09 0.76
CA TRP A 196 4.90 -25.71 0.98
C TRP A 196 5.54 -25.17 2.27
N LYS A 197 6.07 -23.95 2.20
CA LYS A 197 6.76 -23.28 3.32
C LYS A 197 6.11 -21.96 3.73
N GLY A 198 5.21 -21.44 2.90
CA GLY A 198 4.64 -20.11 3.07
C GLY A 198 5.62 -18.97 2.85
N TYR A 199 5.13 -17.76 3.05
CA TYR A 199 5.82 -16.50 2.82
C TYR A 199 5.60 -15.57 4.01
N GLU A 200 6.61 -14.78 4.37
CA GLU A 200 6.53 -13.83 5.50
C GLU A 200 6.19 -12.40 5.05
N GLU A 201 6.43 -12.11 3.77
CA GLU A 201 6.25 -10.81 3.15
C GLU A 201 5.29 -10.94 1.97
N GLU A 202 4.42 -9.94 1.81
CA GLU A 202 3.52 -9.86 0.66
C GLU A 202 4.29 -9.47 -0.60
N ASN A 203 3.82 -9.95 -1.75
CA ASN A 203 4.41 -9.67 -3.06
C ASN A 203 3.31 -9.24 -4.03
N LEU A 204 2.74 -8.06 -3.77
CA LEU A 204 1.67 -7.48 -4.57
C LEU A 204 2.17 -6.27 -5.36
N GLU A 205 1.82 -6.21 -6.64
CA GLU A 205 2.01 -5.01 -7.44
C GLU A 205 0.88 -4.01 -7.18
N TYR A 206 1.17 -2.97 -6.39
CA TYR A 206 0.21 -1.91 -6.11
C TYR A 206 0.08 -0.94 -7.28
N LYS A 207 -1.16 -0.55 -7.61
CA LYS A 207 -1.47 0.35 -8.75
C LYS A 207 -2.43 1.43 -8.30
N ALA A 208 -2.02 2.69 -8.40
CA ALA A 208 -2.86 3.83 -8.07
C ALA A 208 -3.25 4.61 -9.33
N ARG A 209 -4.25 5.47 -9.19
CA ARG A 209 -4.47 6.59 -10.11
C ARG A 209 -4.67 7.86 -9.31
N ILE A 210 -3.81 8.85 -9.53
CA ILE A 210 -4.02 10.21 -9.02
C ILE A 210 -5.16 10.84 -9.83
N GLU A 211 -6.28 11.13 -9.17
CA GLU A 211 -7.48 11.70 -9.82
C GLU A 211 -7.47 13.22 -9.79
N GLU A 212 -6.98 13.80 -8.70
CA GLU A 212 -7.04 15.24 -8.44
C GLU A 212 -5.94 15.65 -7.47
N ILE A 213 -5.36 16.83 -7.71
CA ILE A 213 -4.36 17.46 -6.86
C ILE A 213 -4.81 18.92 -6.71
N GLU A 214 -5.16 19.32 -5.49
CA GLU A 214 -5.60 20.67 -5.16
C GLU A 214 -4.53 21.35 -4.31
N TYR A 215 -4.04 22.50 -4.77
CA TYR A 215 -3.13 23.37 -4.03
C TYR A 215 -3.14 24.78 -4.64
N GLU A 216 -2.61 25.77 -3.90
CA GLU A 216 -2.48 27.14 -4.39
C GLU A 216 -1.20 27.30 -5.25
N GLU A 217 -1.32 27.88 -6.46
CA GLU A 217 -0.18 28.07 -7.36
C GLU A 217 0.82 29.12 -6.84
N GLU A 218 0.40 30.03 -5.96
CA GLU A 218 1.24 31.08 -5.39
C GLU A 218 1.11 31.07 -3.88
N ILE A 219 2.24 31.08 -3.17
CA ILE A 219 2.25 31.21 -1.71
C ILE A 219 3.28 32.25 -1.25
N PRO A 220 2.98 33.05 -0.20
CA PRO A 220 3.97 33.95 0.37
C PRO A 220 5.08 33.17 1.09
N ILE A 221 6.30 33.68 0.99
CA ILE A 221 7.47 33.18 1.73
C ILE A 221 7.18 33.11 3.25
N GLY A 222 7.60 32.02 3.89
CA GLY A 222 7.36 31.74 5.30
C GLY A 222 5.91 31.36 5.62
N GLU A 223 5.13 30.93 4.62
CA GLU A 223 3.81 30.32 4.77
C GLU A 223 3.84 28.85 4.33
N ARG A 224 2.72 28.16 4.55
CA ARG A 224 2.57 26.74 4.25
C ARG A 224 1.66 26.55 3.06
N LEU A 225 2.14 25.85 2.03
CA LEU A 225 1.30 25.39 0.93
C LEU A 225 0.56 24.13 1.38
N LYS A 226 -0.76 24.21 1.39
CA LYS A 226 -1.62 23.08 1.67
C LYS A 226 -1.86 22.29 0.37
N VAL A 227 -1.43 21.04 0.35
CA VAL A 227 -1.60 20.12 -0.78
C VAL A 227 -2.62 19.05 -0.38
N ARG A 228 -3.64 18.89 -1.21
CA ARG A 228 -4.62 17.82 -1.09
C ARG A 228 -4.57 16.96 -2.34
N ILE A 229 -4.46 15.66 -2.15
CA ILE A 229 -4.45 14.71 -3.26
C ILE A 229 -5.57 13.70 -3.10
N LYS A 230 -6.14 13.31 -4.23
CA LYS A 230 -7.18 12.32 -4.32
C LYS A 230 -6.69 11.19 -5.20
N MET A 231 -6.60 9.98 -4.66
CA MET A 231 -6.07 8.82 -5.35
C MET A 231 -7.04 7.65 -5.30
N ARG A 232 -7.12 6.87 -6.37
CA ARG A 232 -7.98 5.70 -6.50
C ARG A 232 -7.16 4.40 -6.46
N ASN A 233 -7.67 3.41 -5.74
CA ASN A 233 -7.18 2.04 -5.82
C ASN A 233 -7.56 1.42 -7.19
N MET A 234 -6.57 1.11 -8.03
CA MET A 234 -6.77 0.50 -9.35
C MET A 234 -6.51 -1.01 -9.35
N ASN A 235 -6.16 -1.60 -8.20
CA ASN A 235 -6.03 -3.03 -8.04
C ASN A 235 -7.40 -3.71 -7.98
N ASP A 236 -7.40 -5.02 -8.20
CA ASP A 236 -8.52 -5.94 -7.94
C ASP A 236 -8.55 -6.45 -6.50
N PHE A 237 -7.63 -5.98 -5.65
CA PHE A 237 -7.52 -6.29 -4.23
C PHE A 237 -7.54 -5.04 -3.35
N ILE A 238 -7.78 -5.26 -2.06
CA ILE A 238 -7.92 -4.22 -1.04
C ILE A 238 -6.54 -3.77 -0.58
N TRP A 239 -6.36 -2.46 -0.40
CA TRP A 239 -5.19 -1.96 0.31
C TRP A 239 -5.44 -1.99 1.81
N PHE A 240 -4.70 -2.86 2.51
CA PHE A 240 -4.66 -2.90 3.97
C PHE A 240 -3.56 -1.98 4.49
N THR A 241 -3.91 -1.12 5.45
CA THR A 241 -3.00 -0.16 6.09
C THR A 241 -2.92 -0.32 7.61
N ASP A 242 -3.36 -1.47 8.12
CA ASP A 242 -3.37 -1.83 9.53
C ASP A 242 -1.97 -2.24 10.04
N LYS A 243 -1.24 -3.03 9.24
CA LYS A 243 0.12 -3.48 9.54
C LYS A 243 1.16 -2.49 9.01
N ASP A 244 1.01 -2.11 7.75
CA ASP A 244 1.98 -1.33 6.99
C ASP A 244 1.25 -0.14 6.35
N PRO A 245 1.50 1.10 6.80
CA PRO A 245 0.85 2.29 6.25
C PRO A 245 1.22 2.55 4.79
N ILE A 246 0.34 3.26 4.08
CA ILE A 246 0.66 3.81 2.75
C ILE A 246 1.12 5.25 2.92
N TYR A 247 2.27 5.59 2.37
CA TYR A 247 2.88 6.90 2.46
C TYR A 247 2.76 7.65 1.14
N VAL A 248 2.54 8.96 1.24
CA VAL A 248 3.03 9.88 0.23
C VAL A 248 4.50 10.10 0.53
N SER A 249 5.37 9.91 -0.46
CA SER A 249 6.82 10.08 -0.33
C SER A 249 7.35 11.03 -1.38
N VAL A 250 8.39 11.78 -1.04
CA VAL A 250 9.24 12.48 -2.00
C VAL A 250 9.85 11.42 -2.92
N LYS A 251 9.79 11.69 -4.22
CA LYS A 251 10.29 10.79 -5.23
C LYS A 251 11.78 10.53 -5.05
N ASP A 252 12.21 9.28 -5.30
CA ASP A 252 13.59 8.83 -5.16
C ASP A 252 14.16 8.87 -3.71
N GLY A 253 13.32 9.21 -2.72
CA GLY A 253 13.69 9.21 -1.31
C GLY A 253 14.65 10.32 -0.88
N GLU A 254 14.79 11.39 -1.67
CA GLU A 254 15.59 12.56 -1.29
C GLU A 254 14.87 13.40 -0.22
N GLU A 255 15.63 13.96 0.73
CA GLU A 255 15.05 14.86 1.74
C GLU A 255 14.51 16.14 1.09
N SER A 256 13.25 16.49 1.36
CA SER A 256 12.66 17.69 0.77
C SER A 256 13.13 18.95 1.50
N GLU A 257 13.52 19.97 0.74
CA GLU A 257 13.78 21.32 1.25
C GLU A 257 12.52 21.98 1.83
N PHE A 258 11.34 21.47 1.48
CA PHE A 258 10.03 21.95 1.93
C PHE A 258 9.46 21.15 3.10
N ALA A 259 10.19 20.15 3.60
CA ALA A 259 9.73 19.28 4.68
C ALA A 259 9.53 20.04 6.00
N ILE A 260 8.43 19.73 6.71
CA ILE A 260 8.07 20.39 7.97
C ILE A 260 8.43 19.50 9.14
N ASN A 261 9.41 19.92 9.94
CA ASN A 261 9.84 19.18 11.11
C ASN A 261 8.69 19.02 12.12
N GLN A 262 8.54 17.82 12.69
CA GLN A 262 7.49 17.42 13.63
C GLN A 262 6.07 17.32 13.06
N GLU A 263 5.86 17.61 11.76
CA GLU A 263 4.57 17.44 11.09
C GLU A 263 4.61 16.30 10.07
N TRP A 264 5.69 16.22 9.29
CA TRP A 264 5.92 15.08 8.41
C TRP A 264 6.37 13.86 9.23
N ASP A 265 6.02 12.66 8.76
CA ASP A 265 6.48 11.40 9.35
C ASP A 265 8.01 11.26 9.27
N SER A 266 8.60 11.77 8.17
CA SER A 266 10.04 11.93 7.97
C SER A 266 10.31 13.09 7.00
N PHE A 267 11.56 13.49 6.79
CA PHE A 267 11.91 14.51 5.78
C PHE A 267 11.62 14.08 4.33
N THR A 268 11.20 12.83 4.13
CA THR A 268 10.83 12.25 2.83
C THR A 268 9.35 11.87 2.77
N LYS A 269 8.62 11.85 3.89
CA LYS A 269 7.24 11.32 3.96
C LYS A 269 6.31 12.32 4.62
N PRO A 270 5.61 13.16 3.84
CA PRO A 270 4.71 14.17 4.38
C PRO A 270 3.53 13.63 5.18
N VAL A 271 2.97 12.52 4.76
CA VAL A 271 1.74 11.97 5.35
C VAL A 271 1.61 10.48 5.05
N ASN A 272 0.91 9.78 5.93
CA ASN A 272 0.53 8.38 5.77
C ASN A 272 -0.98 8.16 5.85
N ILE A 273 -1.40 7.00 5.35
CA ILE A 273 -2.72 6.42 5.51
C ILE A 273 -2.54 5.16 6.34
N SER A 274 -3.18 5.12 7.51
CA SER A 274 -3.14 4.00 8.46
C SER A 274 -4.56 3.66 8.92
N ASP A 275 -4.75 2.43 9.42
CA ASP A 275 -6.02 1.96 10.03
C ASP A 275 -7.25 2.08 9.12
N LYS A 276 -7.04 2.05 7.79
CA LYS A 276 -8.10 2.12 6.78
C LYS A 276 -7.93 1.02 5.72
N ASN A 277 -9.03 0.37 5.38
CA ASN A 277 -9.12 -0.51 4.21
C ASN A 277 -9.60 0.31 3.02
N ILE A 278 -8.88 0.27 1.90
CA ILE A 278 -9.26 0.98 0.67
C ILE A 278 -9.63 -0.06 -0.37
N LEU A 279 -10.94 -0.17 -0.66
CA LEU A 279 -11.47 -1.20 -1.54
C LEU A 279 -11.07 -0.96 -3.01
N PRO A 280 -11.10 -2.01 -3.86
CA PRO A 280 -10.95 -1.87 -5.32
C PRO A 280 -11.85 -0.77 -5.88
N GLY A 281 -11.25 0.18 -6.60
CA GLY A 281 -11.95 1.32 -7.18
C GLY A 281 -12.36 2.41 -6.18
N GLU A 282 -12.15 2.26 -4.88
CA GLU A 282 -12.36 3.30 -3.88
C GLU A 282 -11.33 4.42 -4.04
N THR A 283 -11.76 5.64 -3.73
CA THR A 283 -10.91 6.82 -3.73
C THR A 283 -10.63 7.26 -2.29
N VAL A 284 -9.38 7.59 -2.00
CA VAL A 284 -8.92 8.18 -0.73
C VAL A 284 -8.37 9.58 -0.96
N GLU A 285 -8.58 10.45 0.01
CA GLU A 285 -8.08 11.82 0.04
C GLU A 285 -7.08 11.95 1.17
N VAL A 286 -5.92 12.52 0.89
CA VAL A 286 -4.91 12.86 1.90
C VAL A 286 -4.44 14.29 1.72
N GLU A 287 -3.98 14.88 2.82
CA GLU A 287 -3.67 16.29 2.90
C GLU A 287 -2.37 16.46 3.68
N PHE A 288 -1.46 17.29 3.15
CA PHE A 288 -0.19 17.61 3.79
C PHE A 288 0.24 19.03 3.45
N ASN A 289 1.23 19.54 4.17
CA ASN A 289 1.74 20.90 3.98
C ASN A 289 3.20 20.90 3.54
N LEU A 290 3.54 21.81 2.63
CA LEU A 290 4.90 22.18 2.27
C LEU A 290 5.24 23.54 2.88
N GLU A 291 6.45 23.74 3.41
CA GLU A 291 6.86 25.02 4.00
C GLU A 291 7.79 25.80 3.05
N ALA A 292 7.36 26.99 2.62
CA ALA A 292 8.18 27.88 1.80
C ALA A 292 9.18 28.65 2.66
N ARG A 293 10.27 28.00 3.08
CA ARG A 293 11.20 28.59 4.06
C ARG A 293 11.84 29.89 3.59
N VAL A 294 12.65 29.86 2.53
CA VAL A 294 13.54 31.01 2.20
C VAL A 294 13.99 31.05 0.73
N PHE A 295 13.12 30.69 -0.21
CA PHE A 295 13.36 30.82 -1.65
C PHE A 295 12.27 31.68 -2.31
N LEU A 296 12.61 32.44 -3.35
CA LEU A 296 11.66 33.19 -4.16
C LEU A 296 11.66 32.66 -5.59
N GLY A 297 10.49 32.56 -6.19
CA GLY A 297 10.31 32.09 -7.56
C GLY A 297 9.70 30.69 -7.63
N GLU A 298 9.84 30.08 -8.80
CA GLU A 298 9.25 28.77 -9.12
C GLU A 298 9.91 27.67 -8.28
N ALA A 299 9.08 26.89 -7.60
CA ALA A 299 9.44 25.71 -6.84
C ALA A 299 8.63 24.51 -7.35
N SER A 300 9.24 23.34 -7.30
CA SER A 300 8.58 22.09 -7.67
C SER A 300 9.09 20.96 -6.80
N GLU A 301 8.19 20.08 -6.36
CA GLU A 301 8.54 18.86 -5.64
C GLU A 301 7.76 17.69 -6.25
N SER A 302 8.44 16.57 -6.45
CA SER A 302 7.85 15.36 -7.03
C SER A 302 7.60 14.33 -5.94
N PHE A 303 6.46 13.66 -6.01
CA PHE A 303 6.01 12.67 -5.05
C PHE A 303 5.59 11.38 -5.73
N GLU A 304 5.57 10.31 -4.94
CA GLU A 304 5.08 9.00 -5.30
C GLU A 304 4.35 8.37 -4.09
N ILE A 305 3.52 7.36 -4.35
CA ILE A 305 2.81 6.62 -3.30
C ILE A 305 3.54 5.30 -3.08
N LEU A 306 3.87 4.98 -1.83
CA LEU A 306 4.56 3.74 -1.49
C LEU A 306 4.00 3.10 -0.23
N LYS A 307 3.99 1.77 -0.20
CA LYS A 307 3.75 0.97 1.02
C LYS A 307 5.07 0.42 1.55
N PHE A 308 5.93 -0.05 0.65
CA PHE A 308 7.28 -0.52 0.94
C PHE A 308 8.34 0.39 0.33
N GLU A 309 9.49 0.47 1.00
CA GLU A 309 10.61 1.29 0.55
C GLU A 309 11.11 0.86 -0.83
N ASN A 310 11.28 1.81 -1.74
CA ASN A 310 11.71 1.60 -3.13
C ASN A 310 10.74 0.79 -4.00
N GLU A 311 9.49 0.61 -3.57
CA GLU A 311 8.43 -0.06 -4.33
C GLU A 311 7.23 0.89 -4.49
N PRO A 312 7.35 1.90 -5.37
CA PRO A 312 6.27 2.84 -5.61
C PRO A 312 5.11 2.15 -6.32
N PHE A 313 3.90 2.59 -6.01
CA PHE A 313 2.69 2.16 -6.69
C PHE A 313 2.77 2.57 -8.15
N GLU A 314 2.38 1.69 -9.08
CA GLU A 314 2.36 2.03 -10.50
C GLU A 314 1.43 3.23 -10.75
N ASN A 315 1.87 4.16 -11.60
CA ASN A 315 1.13 5.37 -12.00
C ASN A 315 0.70 6.26 -10.82
N SER A 316 1.50 6.26 -9.75
CA SER A 316 1.26 7.06 -8.55
C SER A 316 2.10 8.34 -8.47
N ASP A 317 2.95 8.60 -9.46
CA ASP A 317 3.80 9.78 -9.47
C ASP A 317 3.00 11.06 -9.74
N PHE A 318 3.33 12.12 -9.02
CA PHE A 318 2.76 13.44 -9.23
C PHE A 318 3.73 14.55 -8.84
N GLU A 319 3.48 15.75 -9.35
CA GLU A 319 4.35 16.91 -9.14
C GLU A 319 3.52 18.09 -8.63
N VAL A 320 4.02 18.76 -7.59
CA VAL A 320 3.45 19.99 -7.05
C VAL A 320 4.34 21.15 -7.50
N LYS A 321 3.81 22.00 -8.39
CA LYS A 321 4.50 23.19 -8.92
C LYS A 321 3.85 24.46 -8.39
N PHE A 322 4.61 25.29 -7.69
CA PHE A 322 4.11 26.52 -7.08
C PHE A 322 5.16 27.63 -7.14
N ASN A 323 4.73 28.87 -6.97
CA ASN A 323 5.59 30.05 -6.99
C ASN A 323 5.63 30.68 -5.60
N ILE A 324 6.83 30.85 -5.06
CA ILE A 324 7.03 31.50 -3.77
C ILE A 324 7.18 33.00 -3.99
N THR A 325 6.20 33.76 -3.49
CA THR A 325 6.14 35.22 -3.64
C THR A 325 6.56 35.92 -2.35
N ARG A 326 6.88 37.21 -2.47
CA ARG A 326 7.19 38.05 -1.31
C ARG A 326 5.98 38.31 -0.40
N GLY A 327 4.78 38.35 -0.97
CA GLY A 327 3.59 38.89 -0.29
C GLY A 327 3.83 40.32 0.24
N ASP A 328 3.33 40.60 1.44
CA ASP A 328 3.48 41.89 2.14
C ASP A 328 4.76 41.98 3.01
N LYS A 329 5.61 40.94 2.97
CA LYS A 329 6.76 40.83 3.88
C LYS A 329 7.94 41.65 3.37
N GLN A 330 8.70 42.25 4.28
CA GLN A 330 9.97 42.90 3.95
C GLN A 330 11.06 41.84 3.90
N LEU A 331 11.81 41.77 2.81
CA LEU A 331 12.85 40.76 2.63
C LEU A 331 14.24 41.37 2.68
N VAL A 332 15.20 40.56 3.09
CA VAL A 332 16.63 40.88 3.10
C VAL A 332 17.41 39.73 2.51
N GLU A 333 18.41 40.04 1.68
CA GLU A 333 19.35 39.10 1.10
C GLU A 333 20.70 39.24 1.82
N VAL A 334 21.38 38.13 2.08
CA VAL A 334 22.74 38.12 2.62
C VAL A 334 23.71 38.63 1.54
N ASP A 335 24.35 39.77 1.83
CA ASP A 335 25.35 40.42 0.98
C ASP A 335 26.69 40.54 1.74
N SER A 336 27.34 39.39 1.93
CA SER A 336 28.62 39.21 2.63
C SER A 336 29.76 38.95 1.65
N VAL A 337 29.97 39.85 0.69
CA VAL A 337 30.97 39.74 -0.39
C VAL A 337 32.38 39.34 0.10
N ARG A 338 32.75 39.77 1.31
CA ARG A 338 34.09 39.53 1.87
C ARG A 338 34.27 38.16 2.51
N TYR A 339 33.21 37.59 3.09
CA TYR A 339 33.30 36.38 3.93
C TYR A 339 32.53 35.20 3.35
N GLY A 340 31.59 35.43 2.44
CA GLY A 340 30.79 34.39 1.79
C GLY A 340 29.63 33.86 2.63
N PHE A 341 29.56 34.19 3.92
CA PHE A 341 28.48 33.79 4.83
C PHE A 341 28.26 34.82 5.94
N VAL A 342 27.19 34.65 6.72
CA VAL A 342 26.86 35.40 7.94
C VAL A 342 26.42 34.45 9.06
N ASN A 343 26.68 34.82 10.31
CA ASN A 343 26.17 34.07 11.47
C ASN A 343 24.84 34.67 11.92
N ILE A 344 23.85 33.80 12.10
CA ILE A 344 22.56 34.09 12.72
C ILE A 344 22.70 33.82 14.21
N ARG A 345 22.36 34.80 15.05
CA ARG A 345 22.62 34.74 16.49
C ARG A 345 21.36 34.85 17.32
N GLU A 346 21.40 34.30 18.53
CA GLU A 346 20.27 34.37 19.47
C GLU A 346 19.96 35.81 19.90
N CYS A 347 20.99 36.65 20.03
CA CYS A 347 20.86 38.06 20.38
C CYS A 347 21.78 38.99 19.59
N ARG A 348 21.53 40.30 19.73
CA ARG A 348 22.17 41.41 18.99
C ARG A 348 23.62 41.72 19.37
N TRP A 349 24.43 40.72 19.70
CA TRP A 349 25.85 40.89 20.03
C TRP A 349 26.72 39.79 19.43
N TYR A 350 27.95 40.12 19.07
CA TYR A 350 28.93 39.14 18.56
C TYR A 350 29.32 38.05 19.58
N SER A 351 29.03 38.26 20.86
CA SER A 351 29.26 37.28 21.93
C SER A 351 28.09 36.31 22.12
N CYS A 352 26.94 36.55 21.49
CA CYS A 352 25.77 35.67 21.61
C CYS A 352 26.02 34.33 20.89
N GLU A 353 25.30 33.29 21.32
CA GLU A 353 25.31 31.99 20.67
C GLU A 353 24.93 32.12 19.20
N ILE A 354 25.65 31.37 18.37
CA ILE A 354 25.36 31.26 16.94
C ILE A 354 24.30 30.17 16.83
N LEU A 355 23.10 30.56 16.42
CA LEU A 355 22.01 29.62 16.16
C LEU A 355 22.25 28.89 14.84
N ASP A 356 22.72 29.62 13.83
CA ASP A 356 22.94 29.09 12.48
C ASP A 356 23.90 29.99 11.67
N SER A 357 24.25 29.56 10.46
CA SER A 357 25.00 30.35 9.48
C SER A 357 24.34 30.29 8.10
N ALA A 358 24.32 31.42 7.40
CA ALA A 358 23.71 31.53 6.08
C ALA A 358 24.73 31.99 5.04
N ASP A 359 24.72 31.36 3.88
CA ASP A 359 25.58 31.72 2.76
C ASP A 359 25.14 33.02 2.08
N ASN A 360 26.08 33.63 1.36
CA ASN A 360 25.82 34.81 0.55
C ASN A 360 24.74 34.52 -0.51
N GLY A 361 23.73 35.38 -0.59
CA GLY A 361 22.55 35.21 -1.45
C GLY A 361 21.33 34.59 -0.75
N ALA A 362 21.47 34.10 0.49
CA ALA A 362 20.32 33.61 1.26
C ALA A 362 19.31 34.74 1.53
N ILE A 363 18.02 34.46 1.37
CA ILE A 363 16.92 35.43 1.55
C ILE A 363 16.22 35.16 2.86
N PHE A 364 15.90 36.20 3.63
CA PHE A 364 15.16 36.09 4.89
C PHE A 364 14.05 37.12 5.00
N ILE A 365 13.09 36.85 5.89
CA ILE A 365 12.04 37.79 6.24
C ILE A 365 12.56 38.71 7.35
N LEU A 366 12.52 40.01 7.12
CA LEU A 366 12.92 41.04 8.08
C LEU A 366 11.76 41.37 9.02
N GLU A 367 11.94 41.06 10.31
CA GLU A 367 10.94 41.28 11.37
C GLU A 367 11.18 42.59 12.13
N GLY A 368 12.42 43.09 12.14
CA GLY A 368 12.75 44.36 12.77
C GLY A 368 14.23 44.70 12.75
N GLU A 369 14.56 45.92 13.15
CA GLU A 369 15.95 46.41 13.22
C GLU A 369 16.19 47.14 14.54
N GLU A 370 17.31 46.84 15.20
CA GLU A 370 17.72 47.48 16.45
C GLU A 370 19.24 47.64 16.48
N ALA A 371 19.71 48.87 16.71
CA ALA A 371 21.13 49.17 16.97
C ALA A 371 22.13 48.59 15.94
N GLY A 372 21.79 48.57 14.65
CA GLY A 372 22.64 48.03 13.58
C GLY A 372 22.56 46.51 13.39
N TRP A 373 21.59 45.86 14.02
CA TRP A 373 21.26 44.46 13.84
C TRP A 373 19.84 44.31 13.29
N SER A 374 19.65 43.34 12.41
CA SER A 374 18.37 42.98 11.83
C SER A 374 17.90 41.68 12.45
N ARG A 375 16.68 41.67 12.98
CA ARG A 375 15.99 40.46 13.39
C ARG A 375 15.35 39.84 12.17
N ILE A 376 15.78 38.64 11.83
CA ILE A 376 15.28 37.88 10.69
C ILE A 376 14.53 36.65 11.17
N ARG A 377 13.54 36.23 10.38
CA ARG A 377 12.94 34.91 10.46
C ARG A 377 13.60 34.01 9.41
N PHE A 378 14.20 32.91 9.85
CA PHE A 378 14.96 31.98 9.02
C PHE A 378 14.38 30.55 8.97
N GLY A 379 13.23 30.34 9.61
CA GLY A 379 12.37 29.16 9.52
C GLY A 379 11.01 29.45 10.17
N VAL A 380 10.03 28.54 10.11
CA VAL A 380 8.77 28.69 10.87
C VAL A 380 9.07 28.83 12.36
N ASP A 381 8.63 29.96 12.94
CA ASP A 381 8.86 30.37 14.33
C ASP A 381 10.33 30.44 14.79
N GLN A 382 11.28 30.38 13.86
CA GLN A 382 12.71 30.51 14.13
C GLN A 382 13.19 31.93 13.81
N PHE A 383 13.71 32.61 14.84
CA PHE A 383 14.15 34.00 14.74
C PHE A 383 15.58 34.16 15.22
N GLY A 384 16.33 35.03 14.55
CA GLY A 384 17.70 35.33 14.93
C GLY A 384 18.10 36.73 14.52
N TRP A 385 19.28 37.14 14.99
CA TRP A 385 19.85 38.46 14.73
C TRP A 385 21.08 38.33 13.84
N VAL A 386 21.11 39.14 12.78
CA VAL A 386 22.24 39.27 11.86
C VAL A 386 22.67 40.73 11.83
N ASN A 387 23.97 41.00 11.69
CA ASN A 387 24.44 42.37 11.57
C ASN A 387 23.93 42.97 10.26
N SER A 388 23.22 44.10 10.33
CA SER A 388 22.56 44.71 9.19
C SER A 388 23.52 45.15 8.08
N ALA A 389 24.82 45.30 8.38
CA ALA A 389 25.84 45.65 7.38
C ALA A 389 26.09 44.53 6.35
N TYR A 390 25.66 43.30 6.62
CA TYR A 390 25.78 42.16 5.70
C TYR A 390 24.44 41.78 5.06
N LEU A 391 23.43 42.64 5.16
CA LEU A 391 22.11 42.42 4.62
C LEU A 391 21.73 43.54 3.66
N LYS A 392 21.11 43.17 2.54
CA LYS A 392 20.55 44.08 1.56
C LYS A 392 19.05 43.89 1.50
N LYS A 393 18.29 44.96 1.74
CA LYS A 393 16.82 44.95 1.58
C LYS A 393 16.48 44.76 0.10
N ILE A 394 15.58 43.82 -0.18
CA ILE A 394 15.06 43.52 -1.52
C ILE A 394 13.54 43.70 -1.57
#